data_AF-A0A819Z1R8-F1
#
_entry.id   AF-A0A819Z1R8-F1
#
_cell.length_a   1.000
_cell.length_b   1.000
_cell.length_c   1.000
_cell.angle_alpha   90.00
_cell.angle_beta   90.00
_cell.angle_gamma   90.00
#
_symmetry.space_group_name_H-M   'P 1'
#
loop_
_entity.id
_entity.type
_entity.pdbx_description
1 polymer ?
#
loop_
_entity_poly.entity_id
_entity_poly.type
_entity_poly.pdbx_seq_one_letter_code
_entity_poly.pdbx_strand_id
1 'polypeptide(L)'
;PLRSAIDDFDKTAQDFVRRSKSMDTENPYIIRAYNDQLLQLERAFLNPLGQDSDHTDFKHFVYAPSKTNQYGVLGFPTVLDAITSGNKTEINNQIAIATFFVRGALSTLKEFDNFCS
;
A
#
# COMPACT_ATOMS: atom_id res chain seq x y z
N PRO A 1 -15.50 0.17 3.93
CA PRO A 1 -14.22 0.46 4.63
C PRO A 1 -13.05 0.53 3.65
N LEU A 2 -12.80 -0.53 2.87
CA LEU A 2 -11.70 -0.58 1.90
C LEU A 2 -11.80 0.50 0.82
N ARG A 3 -12.97 0.68 0.20
CA ARG A 3 -13.19 1.72 -0.82
C ARG A 3 -12.84 3.12 -0.32
N SER A 4 -13.30 3.48 0.89
CA SER A 4 -12.94 4.77 1.50
C SER A 4 -11.44 4.89 1.76
N ALA A 5 -10.76 3.82 2.19
CA ALA A 5 -9.31 3.86 2.37
C ALA A 5 -8.57 4.08 1.03
N ILE A 6 -9.07 3.49 -0.06
CA ILE A 6 -8.54 3.70 -1.42
C ILE A 6 -8.79 5.14 -1.86
N ASP A 7 -10.01 5.67 -1.68
CA ASP A 7 -10.34 7.05 -2.04
C ASP A 7 -9.48 8.07 -1.27
N ASP A 8 -9.23 7.82 0.02
CA ASP A 8 -8.35 8.67 0.83
C ASP A 8 -6.87 8.54 0.41
N PHE A 9 -6.45 7.35 0.00
CA PHE A 9 -5.09 7.11 -0.49
C PHE A 9 -4.87 7.82 -1.82
N ASP A 10 -5.81 7.74 -2.75
CA ASP A 10 -5.76 8.43 -4.05
C ASP A 10 -5.64 9.95 -3.87
N LYS A 11 -6.48 10.55 -3.01
CA LYS A 11 -6.37 11.98 -2.68
C LYS A 11 -5.00 12.34 -2.12
N THR A 12 -4.51 11.57 -1.14
CA THR A 12 -3.21 11.83 -0.50
C THR A 12 -2.06 11.68 -1.51
N ALA A 13 -2.13 10.70 -2.40
CA ALA A 13 -1.14 10.48 -3.46
C ALA A 13 -1.14 11.63 -4.48
N GLN A 14 -2.31 12.12 -4.89
CA GLN A 14 -2.42 13.28 -5.77
C GLN A 14 -1.83 14.54 -5.11
N ASP A 15 -2.05 14.72 -3.82
CA ASP A 15 -1.47 15.84 -3.06
C ASP A 15 0.05 15.70 -2.92
N PHE A 16 0.57 14.49 -2.68
CA PHE A 16 2.02 14.23 -2.71
C PHE A 16 2.65 14.58 -4.07
N VAL A 17 2.04 14.14 -5.18
CA VAL A 17 2.50 14.46 -6.55
C VAL A 17 2.47 15.96 -6.82
N ARG A 18 1.47 16.67 -6.28
CA ARG A 18 1.38 18.13 -6.40
C ARG A 18 2.52 18.81 -5.66
N ARG A 19 2.79 18.40 -4.41
CA ARG A 19 3.86 18.96 -3.57
C ARG A 19 5.25 18.65 -4.15
N SER A 20 5.45 17.46 -4.70
CA SER A 20 6.73 17.08 -5.33
C SER A 20 7.02 17.88 -6.59
N LYS A 21 6.01 18.29 -7.37
CA LYS A 21 6.18 19.19 -8.52
C LYS A 21 6.58 20.61 -8.14
N SER A 22 6.24 21.05 -6.93
CA SER A 22 6.58 22.38 -6.40
C SER A 22 7.80 22.37 -5.48
N MET A 23 8.52 21.25 -5.37
CA MET A 23 9.66 21.15 -4.46
C MET A 23 10.88 21.94 -4.98
N ASP A 24 11.68 22.47 -4.06
CA ASP A 24 12.96 23.08 -4.40
C ASP A 24 13.98 22.00 -4.78
N THR A 25 14.24 21.89 -6.09
CA THR A 25 15.16 20.91 -6.68
C THR A 25 16.62 21.30 -6.53
N GLU A 26 16.94 22.51 -6.06
CA GLU A 26 18.32 22.91 -5.78
C GLU A 26 18.76 22.48 -4.38
N ASN A 27 17.80 22.13 -3.50
CA ASN A 27 18.07 21.67 -2.16
C ASN A 27 18.10 20.12 -2.07
N PRO A 28 19.29 19.49 -1.92
CA PRO A 28 19.41 18.04 -1.88
C PRO A 28 18.71 17.39 -0.68
N TYR A 29 18.50 18.12 0.43
CA TYR A 29 17.78 17.60 1.59
C TYR A 29 16.28 17.44 1.32
N ILE A 30 15.69 18.36 0.54
CA ILE A 30 14.27 18.27 0.14
C ILE A 30 14.07 17.07 -0.79
N ILE A 31 14.92 16.93 -1.81
CA ILE A 31 14.87 15.77 -2.72
C ILE A 31 14.98 14.45 -1.95
N ARG A 32 15.91 14.38 -0.99
CA ARG A 32 16.09 13.19 -0.15
C ARG A 32 14.84 12.89 0.69
N ALA A 33 14.20 13.89 1.28
CA ALA A 33 12.98 13.69 2.06
C ALA A 33 11.85 13.08 1.22
N TYR A 34 11.63 13.57 0.00
CA TYR A 34 10.64 12.99 -0.93
C TYR A 34 10.99 11.56 -1.34
N ASN A 35 12.26 11.28 -1.63
CA ASN A 35 12.72 9.93 -1.96
C ASN A 35 12.54 8.97 -0.78
N ASP A 36 12.81 9.41 0.44
CA ASP A 36 12.62 8.61 1.66
C ASP A 36 11.12 8.34 1.91
N GLN A 37 10.22 9.26 1.55
CA GLN A 37 8.76 9.02 1.59
C GLN A 37 8.33 7.97 0.57
N LEU A 38 8.83 8.03 -0.67
CA LEU A 38 8.57 7.00 -1.68
C LEU A 38 9.08 5.62 -1.25
N LEU A 39 10.28 5.56 -0.67
CA LEU A 39 10.83 4.31 -0.15
C LEU A 39 9.98 3.75 1.00
N GLN A 40 9.49 4.61 1.90
CA GLN A 40 8.60 4.20 2.99
C GLN A 40 7.24 3.73 2.50
N LEU A 41 6.69 4.37 1.46
CA LEU A 41 5.46 3.93 0.81
C LEU A 41 5.58 2.49 0.31
N GLU A 42 6.63 2.19 -0.45
CA GLU A 42 6.87 0.84 -0.97
C GLU A 42 7.00 -0.19 0.17
N ARG A 43 7.70 0.19 1.25
CA ARG A 43 7.84 -0.66 2.44
C ARG A 43 6.51 -0.88 3.17
N ALA A 44 5.59 0.09 3.16
CA ALA A 44 4.29 -0.05 3.81
C ALA A 44 3.41 -1.12 3.15
N PHE A 45 3.68 -1.48 1.90
CA PHE A 45 3.02 -2.60 1.21
C PHE A 45 3.70 -3.95 1.43
N LEU A 46 4.83 -4.00 2.15
CA LEU A 46 5.50 -5.25 2.48
C LEU A 46 4.95 -5.83 3.79
N ASN A 47 4.35 -7.01 3.73
CA ASN A 47 4.00 -7.81 4.90
C ASN A 47 5.22 -8.60 5.38
N PRO A 48 5.78 -8.31 6.57
CA PRO A 48 6.91 -9.07 7.11
C PRO A 48 6.58 -10.55 7.38
N LEU A 49 5.30 -10.89 7.53
CA LEU A 49 4.83 -12.26 7.78
C LEU A 49 4.57 -13.08 6.50
N GLY A 50 4.76 -12.49 5.31
CA GLY A 50 4.41 -13.14 4.04
C GLY A 50 2.92 -13.07 3.72
N GLN A 51 2.50 -13.63 2.59
CA GLN A 51 1.12 -13.54 2.12
C GLN A 51 0.19 -14.52 2.85
N ASP A 52 0.69 -15.73 3.12
CA ASP A 52 0.05 -16.83 3.87
C ASP A 52 1.14 -17.74 4.48
N SER A 53 0.78 -18.67 5.39
CA SER A 53 1.71 -19.65 6.00
C SER A 53 2.52 -20.45 4.99
N ASP A 54 1.94 -20.67 3.80
CA ASP A 54 2.52 -21.50 2.74
C ASP A 54 3.30 -20.65 1.70
N HIS A 55 3.25 -19.31 1.79
CA HIS A 55 3.79 -18.37 0.80
C HIS A 55 4.52 -17.21 1.52
N THR A 56 5.61 -17.53 2.20
CA THR A 56 6.43 -16.57 2.97
C THR A 56 7.30 -15.66 2.08
N ASP A 57 7.55 -16.07 0.83
CA ASP A 57 8.46 -15.36 -0.08
C ASP A 57 7.78 -14.17 -0.78
N PHE A 58 6.44 -14.18 -0.85
CA PHE A 58 5.65 -13.09 -1.42
C PHE A 58 5.20 -12.13 -0.33
N LYS A 59 5.97 -11.05 -0.17
CA LYS A 59 5.73 -10.05 0.88
C LYS A 59 4.90 -8.87 0.38
N HIS A 60 4.78 -8.68 -0.93
CA HIS A 60 4.13 -7.49 -1.46
C HIS A 60 2.60 -7.67 -1.51
N PHE A 61 1.90 -6.83 -0.75
CA PHE A 61 0.44 -6.93 -0.58
C PHE A 61 -0.34 -6.64 -1.87
N VAL A 62 0.11 -5.65 -2.66
CA VAL A 62 -0.52 -5.28 -3.94
C VAL A 62 -0.14 -6.24 -5.09
N TYR A 63 1.06 -6.81 -5.04
CA TYR A 63 1.65 -7.58 -6.14
C TYR A 63 2.10 -8.94 -5.64
N ALA A 64 1.30 -9.96 -5.94
CA ALA A 64 1.72 -11.33 -5.72
C ALA A 64 1.11 -12.24 -6.79
N PRO A 65 1.77 -13.35 -7.12
CA PRO A 65 1.17 -14.36 -7.99
C PRO A 65 -0.05 -14.97 -7.30
N SER A 66 -1.13 -15.17 -8.06
CA SER A 66 -2.35 -15.83 -7.56
C SER A 66 -2.16 -17.35 -7.50
N LYS A 67 -2.75 -18.01 -6.50
CA LYS A 67 -2.76 -19.48 -6.37
C LYS A 67 -3.50 -20.15 -7.54
N THR A 68 -4.40 -19.43 -8.21
CA THR A 68 -5.20 -19.94 -9.35
C THR A 68 -4.65 -19.52 -10.72
N ASN A 69 -3.77 -18.51 -10.81
CA ASN A 69 -3.11 -18.13 -12.06
C ASN A 69 -1.78 -17.39 -11.82
N GLN A 70 -0.66 -18.03 -12.20
CA GLN A 70 0.70 -17.51 -12.01
C GLN A 70 1.11 -16.46 -13.07
N TYR A 71 0.33 -16.27 -14.13
CA TYR A 71 0.67 -15.39 -15.27
C TYR A 71 -0.09 -14.06 -15.33
N GLY A 72 -1.08 -13.85 -14.47
CA GLY A 72 -1.75 -12.56 -14.32
C GLY A 72 -1.27 -11.87 -13.06
N VAL A 73 -0.65 -10.69 -13.18
CA VAL A 73 -0.48 -9.77 -12.05
C VAL A 73 -1.87 -9.32 -11.63
N LEU A 74 -2.56 -10.15 -10.85
CA LEU A 74 -3.85 -9.82 -10.26
C LEU A 74 -3.56 -9.07 -8.95
N GLY A 75 -4.01 -7.81 -8.89
CA GLY A 75 -3.95 -7.05 -7.64
C GLY A 75 -4.77 -7.74 -6.57
N PHE A 76 -4.19 -7.91 -5.37
CA PHE A 76 -4.82 -8.54 -4.20
C PHE A 76 -5.26 -10.02 -4.41
N PRO A 77 -4.32 -10.96 -4.63
CA PRO A 77 -4.67 -12.35 -4.93
C PRO A 77 -5.45 -13.05 -3.83
N THR A 78 -5.16 -12.74 -2.56
CA THR A 78 -5.83 -13.36 -1.41
C THR A 78 -7.29 -12.97 -1.31
N VAL A 79 -7.65 -11.75 -1.71
CA VAL A 79 -9.05 -11.28 -1.76
C VAL A 79 -9.79 -12.04 -2.86
N LEU A 80 -9.16 -12.24 -4.02
CA LEU A 80 -9.74 -13.02 -5.11
C LEU A 80 -9.94 -14.49 -4.71
N ASP A 81 -8.93 -15.12 -4.12
CA ASP A 81 -9.00 -16.50 -3.65
C ASP A 81 -10.10 -16.65 -2.58
N ALA A 82 -10.23 -15.70 -1.64
CA ALA A 82 -11.31 -15.67 -0.66
C ALA A 82 -12.71 -15.56 -1.31
N ILE A 83 -12.88 -14.72 -2.34
CA ILE A 83 -14.14 -14.60 -3.09
C ILE A 83 -14.47 -15.91 -3.81
N THR A 84 -13.50 -16.53 -4.47
CA THR A 84 -13.72 -17.80 -5.18
C THR A 84 -14.06 -18.96 -4.25
N SER A 85 -13.52 -18.96 -3.02
CA SER A 85 -13.86 -19.94 -2.00
C SER A 85 -15.29 -19.82 -1.44
N GLY A 86 -15.95 -18.67 -1.66
CA GLY A 86 -17.28 -18.39 -1.12
C GLY A 86 -17.34 -18.21 0.40
N ASN A 87 -16.20 -18.22 1.10
CA ASN A 87 -16.13 -18.10 2.54
C ASN A 87 -16.22 -16.62 2.97
N LYS A 88 -17.41 -16.20 3.43
CA LYS A 88 -17.68 -14.82 3.88
C LYS A 88 -16.75 -14.34 5.01
N THR A 89 -16.33 -15.24 5.90
CA THR A 89 -15.42 -14.90 7.00
C THR A 89 -14.05 -14.54 6.46
N GLU A 90 -13.54 -15.34 5.51
CA GLU A 90 -12.24 -15.10 4.88
C GLU A 90 -12.26 -13.82 4.03
N ILE A 91 -13.36 -13.59 3.29
CA ILE A 91 -13.55 -12.35 2.52
C ILE A 91 -13.46 -11.13 3.44
N ASN A 92 -14.16 -11.15 4.58
CA ASN A 92 -14.13 -10.03 5.52
C ASN A 92 -12.74 -9.83 6.16
N ASN A 93 -12.04 -10.92 6.46
CA ASN A 93 -10.68 -10.88 6.99
C ASN A 93 -9.71 -10.24 5.98
N GLN A 94 -9.72 -10.71 4.73
CA GLN A 94 -8.86 -10.18 3.67
C GLN A 94 -9.18 -8.71 3.34
N ILE A 95 -10.45 -8.30 3.38
CA ILE A 95 -10.84 -6.88 3.25
C ILE A 95 -10.27 -6.02 4.40
N ALA A 96 -10.27 -6.54 5.62
CA ALA A 96 -9.71 -5.83 6.79
C ALA A 96 -8.20 -5.68 6.67
N ILE A 97 -7.49 -6.76 6.29
CA ILE A 97 -6.04 -6.74 6.01
C ILE A 97 -5.72 -5.74 4.90
N ALA A 98 -6.51 -5.74 3.82
CA ALA A 98 -6.35 -4.77 2.74
C ALA A 98 -6.52 -3.33 3.20
N THR A 99 -7.53 -3.09 4.02
CA THR A 99 -7.79 -1.76 4.57
C THR A 99 -6.64 -1.31 5.48
N PHE A 100 -6.05 -2.22 6.27
CA PHE A 100 -4.92 -1.94 7.13
C PHE A 100 -3.69 -1.51 6.32
N PHE A 101 -3.31 -2.28 5.29
CA PHE A 101 -2.14 -1.95 4.45
C PHE A 101 -2.33 -0.64 3.69
N VAL A 102 -3.50 -0.42 3.08
CA VAL A 102 -3.79 0.84 2.36
C VAL A 102 -3.72 2.04 3.30
N ARG A 103 -4.23 1.92 4.53
CA ARG A 103 -4.14 2.99 5.54
C ARG A 103 -2.71 3.20 6.05
N GLY A 104 -1.94 2.13 6.21
CA GLY A 104 -0.51 2.21 6.52
C GLY A 104 0.24 2.98 5.44
N ALA A 105 0.07 2.60 4.18
CA ALA A 105 0.65 3.28 3.03
C ALA A 105 0.22 4.75 2.95
N LEU A 106 -1.08 5.03 3.15
CA LEU A 106 -1.60 6.40 3.21
C LEU A 106 -0.88 7.25 4.26
N SER A 107 -0.55 6.69 5.43
CA SER A 107 0.13 7.44 6.49
C SER A 107 1.54 7.88 6.12
N THR A 108 2.22 7.16 5.23
CA THR A 108 3.58 7.51 4.76
C THR A 108 3.62 8.71 3.81
N LEU A 109 2.51 8.97 3.11
CA LEU A 109 2.39 10.04 2.11
C LEU A 109 1.83 11.34 2.69
N LYS A 110 1.29 11.29 3.91
CA LYS A 110 0.88 12.49 4.61
C LYS A 110 2.07 13.41 4.82
N GLU A 111 1.79 14.70 4.80
CA GLU A 111 2.80 15.71 5.10
C GLU A 111 3.31 15.48 6.53
N PHE A 112 4.63 15.63 6.73
CA PHE A 112 5.15 15.73 8.08
C PHE A 112 4.60 17.05 8.63
N ASP A 113 3.58 16.98 9.50
CA ASP A 113 3.19 18.14 10.31
C ASP A 113 4.48 18.69 10.92
N ASN A 114 4.76 19.96 10.61
CA ASN A 114 5.96 20.66 11.05
C ASN A 114 6.12 20.48 12.57
N PHE A 115 7.03 19.61 13.00
CA PHE A 115 7.53 19.56 14.38
C PHE A 115 8.40 20.78 14.72
N CYS A 116 8.16 21.92 14.08
CA CYS A 116 8.78 23.19 14.38
C CYS A 116 7.69 24.27 14.34
N SER A 117 7.00 24.41 15.46
CA SER A 117 6.36 25.63 15.93
C SER A 117 6.91 25.95 17.31
#